data_AF-A0A803QLG7-F1
#
_entry.id   AF-A0A803QLG7-F1
#
_cell.length_a   1.000
_cell.length_b   1.000
_cell.length_c   1.000
_cell.angle_alpha   90.00
_cell.angle_beta   90.00
_cell.angle_gamma   90.00
#
_symmetry.space_group_name_H-M   'P 1'
#
loop_
_entity.id
_entity.type
_entity.pdbx_description
1 polymer ?
#
loop_
_entity_poly.entity_id
_entity_poly.type
_entity_poly.pdbx_seq_one_letter_code
_entity_poly.pdbx_strand_id
1 'polypeptide(L)'
;MHIDSRCRLCNVHSEDTHHLFFTCSFAGKCLQAARNWLVWGTAGIELPMILRWIRKAKISKFRKNVLAAVIAGLVYSIWEARNKLEWQNEQPDCVRIMQAVRWRTKARVTMFLPKKLSCKDRDWFYGL
;
A
#
# COMPACT_ATOMS: atom_id res chain seq x y z
N MET A 1 8.37 34.06 -4.15
CA MET A 1 7.37 32.98 -4.31
C MET A 1 7.68 31.93 -3.25
N HIS A 2 6.89 31.86 -2.17
CA HIS A 2 7.16 30.94 -1.07
C HIS A 2 6.56 29.57 -1.45
N ILE A 3 7.41 28.61 -1.83
CA ILE A 3 6.95 27.24 -2.06
C ILE A 3 6.70 26.64 -0.68
N ASP A 4 5.44 26.41 -0.34
CA ASP A 4 5.10 25.65 0.86
C ASP A 4 5.61 24.22 0.68
N SER A 5 6.67 23.87 1.40
CA SER A 5 7.28 22.56 1.32
C SER A 5 6.54 21.52 2.15
N ARG A 6 5.47 21.88 2.87
CA ARG A 6 4.72 20.93 3.71
C ARG A 6 4.02 19.88 2.86
N CYS A 7 4.05 18.65 3.34
CA CYS A 7 3.33 17.53 2.76
C CYS A 7 1.84 17.80 2.73
N ARG A 8 1.25 17.66 1.56
CA ARG A 8 -0.17 18.00 1.36
C ARG A 8 -1.11 17.06 2.10
N LEU A 9 -0.68 15.83 2.35
CA LEU A 9 -1.52 14.82 3.01
C LEU A 9 -1.58 15.00 4.53
N CYS A 10 -0.47 15.37 5.19
CA CYS A 10 -0.45 15.51 6.65
C CYS A 10 -0.39 16.97 7.11
N ASN A 11 0.12 17.89 6.29
CA ASN A 11 0.37 19.30 6.59
C ASN A 11 1.29 19.56 7.80
N VAL A 12 2.11 18.56 8.19
CA VAL A 12 3.00 18.64 9.37
C VAL A 12 4.47 18.75 8.99
N HIS A 13 4.96 17.81 8.17
CA HIS A 13 6.38 17.74 7.79
C HIS A 13 6.59 18.17 6.35
N SER A 14 7.84 18.46 5.97
CA SER A 14 8.18 18.71 4.57
C SER A 14 7.93 17.47 3.70
N GLU A 15 7.48 17.69 2.48
CA GLU A 15 7.22 16.64 1.52
C GLU A 15 8.51 16.19 0.83
N ASP A 16 8.80 14.91 0.95
CA ASP A 16 9.74 14.19 0.10
C ASP A 16 9.19 12.78 -0.17
N THR A 17 9.91 11.99 -0.97
CA THR A 17 9.49 10.64 -1.34
C THR A 17 9.49 9.66 -0.17
N HIS A 18 10.38 9.83 0.80
CA HIS A 18 10.45 9.01 2.01
C HIS A 18 9.25 9.31 2.93
N HIS A 19 8.96 10.59 3.12
CA HIS A 19 7.80 11.08 3.84
C HIS A 19 6.51 10.58 3.23
N LEU A 20 6.31 10.83 1.93
CA LEU A 20 5.09 10.45 1.21
C LEU A 20 4.80 8.94 1.28
N PHE A 21 5.84 8.09 1.23
CA PHE A 21 5.71 6.62 1.22
C PHE A 21 6.40 5.96 2.41
N PHE A 22 6.09 6.47 3.59
CA PHE A 22 5.06 5.91 4.50
C PHE A 22 5.23 6.50 5.92
N THR A 23 6.16 7.43 6.10
CA THR A 23 6.38 8.12 7.38
C THR A 23 5.42 9.32 7.57
N CYS A 24 4.74 9.75 6.51
CA CYS A 24 3.56 10.61 6.59
C CYS A 24 2.45 9.95 7.41
N SER A 25 1.85 10.68 8.35
CA SER A 25 0.81 10.15 9.25
C SER A 25 -0.42 9.62 8.50
N PHE A 26 -0.82 10.26 7.40
CA PHE A 26 -1.89 9.75 6.54
C PHE A 26 -1.47 8.48 5.80
N ALA A 27 -0.31 8.48 5.14
CA ALA A 27 0.21 7.32 4.42
C ALA A 27 0.43 6.12 5.36
N GLY A 28 0.94 6.37 6.56
CA GLY A 28 1.14 5.39 7.63
C GLY A 28 -0.18 4.77 8.11
N LYS A 29 -1.27 5.55 8.22
CA LYS A 29 -2.61 5.03 8.50
C LYS A 29 -3.08 4.07 7.40
N CYS A 30 -2.89 4.44 6.14
CA CYS A 30 -3.23 3.56 5.00
C CYS A 30 -2.39 2.27 5.01
N LEU A 31 -1.09 2.36 5.31
CA LEU A 31 -0.23 1.19 5.48
C LEU A 31 -0.70 0.29 6.63
N GLN A 32 -1.08 0.87 7.76
CA GLN A 32 -1.59 0.10 8.89
C GLN A 32 -2.91 -0.62 8.55
N ALA A 33 -3.81 0.04 7.83
CA ALA A 33 -5.03 -0.59 7.35
C ALA A 33 -4.74 -1.75 6.37
N ALA A 34 -3.74 -1.60 5.50
CA ALA A 34 -3.27 -2.68 4.63
C ALA A 34 -2.67 -3.87 5.42
N ARG A 35 -1.89 -3.59 6.48
CA ARG A 35 -1.36 -4.64 7.37
C ARG A 35 -2.45 -5.40 8.08
N ASN A 36 -3.44 -4.70 8.62
CA ASN A 36 -4.58 -5.31 9.31
C ASN A 36 -5.35 -6.23 8.36
N TRP A 37 -5.60 -5.77 7.14
CA TRP A 37 -6.24 -6.58 6.11
C TRP A 37 -5.45 -7.85 5.76
N LEU A 38 -4.13 -7.74 5.63
CA LEU A 38 -3.25 -8.85 5.26
C LEU A 38 -2.85 -9.76 6.44
N VAL A 39 -3.30 -9.43 7.67
CA VAL A 39 -2.82 -10.03 8.92
C VAL A 39 -1.27 -10.03 8.97
N TRP A 40 -0.68 -8.91 8.57
CA TRP A 40 0.74 -8.81 8.29
C TRP A 40 1.52 -8.15 9.43
N GLY A 41 2.21 -8.97 10.23
CA GLY A 41 2.98 -8.54 11.42
C GLY A 41 4.34 -7.88 11.15
N THR A 42 4.52 -7.16 10.04
CA THR A 42 5.79 -6.45 9.78
C THR A 42 5.86 -5.11 10.51
N ALA A 43 7.00 -4.82 11.17
CA ALA A 43 7.23 -3.53 11.82
C ALA A 43 7.49 -2.40 10.79
N GLY A 44 8.06 -2.72 9.62
CA GLY A 44 8.02 -1.94 8.37
C GLY A 44 8.27 -0.43 8.44
N ILE A 45 7.26 0.44 8.57
CA ILE A 45 7.21 1.92 8.45
C ILE A 45 7.79 2.59 7.18
N GLU A 46 8.92 2.14 6.63
CA GLU A 46 9.49 2.72 5.41
C GLU A 46 9.34 1.77 4.21
N LEU A 47 9.08 2.33 3.03
CA LEU A 47 8.95 1.54 1.80
C LEU A 47 10.17 0.61 1.54
N PRO A 48 11.44 1.06 1.61
CA PRO A 48 12.59 0.18 1.40
C PRO A 48 12.68 -0.96 2.41
N MET A 49 12.34 -0.71 3.67
CA MET A 49 12.32 -1.73 4.73
C MET A 49 11.24 -2.78 4.46
N ILE A 50 10.05 -2.34 4.05
CA ILE A 50 8.93 -3.22 3.70
C ILE A 50 9.29 -4.11 2.50
N LEU A 51 9.83 -3.53 1.42
CA LEU A 51 10.24 -4.28 0.23
C LEU A 51 11.35 -5.28 0.55
N ARG A 52 12.32 -4.89 1.38
CA ARG A 52 13.38 -5.78 1.87
C ARG A 52 12.80 -6.93 2.69
N TRP A 53 11.80 -6.67 3.53
CA TRP A 53 11.10 -7.72 4.29
C TRP A 53 10.41 -8.71 3.34
N ILE A 54 9.63 -8.23 2.36
CA ILE A 54 8.91 -9.11 1.40
C ILE A 54 9.91 -10.02 0.69
N ARG A 55 11.04 -9.46 0.24
CA ARG A 55 12.10 -10.20 -0.44
C ARG A 55 12.66 -11.31 0.45
N LYS A 56 12.99 -11.00 1.71
CA LYS A 56 13.62 -11.93 2.67
C LYS A 56 12.65 -12.88 3.37
N ALA A 57 11.34 -12.64 3.32
CA ALA A 57 10.35 -13.44 4.02
C ALA A 57 10.39 -14.92 3.62
N LYS A 58 10.26 -15.83 4.59
CA LYS A 58 10.18 -17.28 4.38
C LYS A 58 8.73 -17.71 4.09
N ILE A 59 8.16 -17.15 3.04
CA ILE A 59 6.79 -17.44 2.55
C ILE A 59 6.82 -17.79 1.06
N SER A 60 5.72 -18.34 0.53
CA SER A 60 5.61 -18.73 -0.88
C SER A 60 5.84 -17.54 -1.82
N LYS A 61 6.40 -17.81 -3.01
CA LYS A 61 6.60 -16.78 -4.05
C LYS A 61 5.29 -16.09 -4.41
N PHE A 62 4.17 -16.83 -4.41
CA PHE A 62 2.85 -16.27 -4.64
C PHE A 62 2.46 -15.23 -3.57
N ARG A 63 2.58 -15.57 -2.28
CA ARG A 63 2.31 -14.60 -1.19
C ARG A 63 3.21 -13.37 -1.28
N LYS A 64 4.50 -13.53 -1.59
CA LYS A 64 5.40 -12.39 -1.81
C LYS A 64 4.89 -11.46 -2.91
N ASN A 65 4.46 -12.03 -4.03
CA ASN A 65 3.93 -11.25 -5.16
C ASN A 65 2.63 -10.53 -4.79
N VAL A 66 1.72 -11.18 -4.04
CA VAL A 66 0.49 -10.53 -3.55
C VAL A 66 0.82 -9.37 -2.61
N LEU A 67 1.71 -9.56 -1.63
CA LEU A 67 2.15 -8.48 -0.74
C LEU A 67 2.80 -7.33 -1.52
N ALA A 68 3.67 -7.63 -2.49
CA ALA A 68 4.29 -6.63 -3.34
C ALA A 68 3.24 -5.86 -4.17
N ALA A 69 2.23 -6.55 -4.71
CA ALA A 69 1.15 -5.92 -5.46
C ALA A 69 0.29 -5.01 -4.57
N VAL A 70 0.03 -5.39 -3.31
CA VAL A 70 -0.68 -4.51 -2.36
C VAL A 70 0.15 -3.26 -2.07
N ILE A 71 1.45 -3.40 -1.79
CA ILE A 71 2.32 -2.25 -1.51
C ILE A 71 2.43 -1.33 -2.73
N ALA A 72 2.62 -1.88 -3.93
CA ALA A 72 2.65 -1.10 -5.16
C ALA A 72 1.31 -0.37 -5.40
N GLY A 73 0.19 -1.05 -5.22
CA GLY A 73 -1.15 -0.46 -5.33
C GLY A 73 -1.39 0.65 -4.31
N LEU A 74 -0.86 0.49 -3.09
CA LEU A 74 -0.97 1.47 -2.02
C LEU A 74 -0.14 2.72 -2.30
N VAL A 75 1.13 2.56 -2.72
CA VAL A 75 1.99 3.67 -3.15
C VAL A 75 1.32 4.46 -4.27
N TYR A 76 0.82 3.77 -5.29
CA TYR A 76 0.11 4.41 -6.40
C TYR A 76 -1.14 5.17 -5.94
N SER A 77 -1.94 4.57 -5.06
CA SER A 77 -3.20 5.20 -4.59
C SER A 77 -2.93 6.40 -3.68
N ILE A 78 -1.83 6.40 -2.92
CA ILE A 78 -1.40 7.56 -2.11
C ILE A 78 -0.90 8.68 -3.01
N TRP A 79 -0.09 8.37 -4.04
CA TRP A 79 0.32 9.33 -5.05
C TRP A 79 -0.89 9.96 -5.75
N GLU A 80 -1.85 9.12 -6.15
CA GLU A 80 -3.10 9.55 -6.78
C GLU A 80 -3.90 10.50 -5.86
N ALA A 81 -4.06 10.13 -4.59
CA ALA A 81 -4.77 10.94 -3.60
C ALA A 81 -4.09 12.29 -3.35
N ARG A 82 -2.75 12.32 -3.25
CA ARG A 82 -1.97 13.56 -3.11
C ARG A 82 -2.20 14.48 -4.32
N ASN A 83 -2.18 13.94 -5.54
CA ASN A 83 -2.39 14.75 -6.74
C ASN A 83 -3.83 15.26 -6.88
N LYS A 84 -4.82 14.45 -6.51
CA LYS A 84 -6.21 14.89 -6.47
C LYS A 84 -6.43 15.99 -5.44
N LEU A 85 -5.78 15.91 -4.28
CA LEU A 85 -5.81 17.00 -3.31
C LEU A 85 -5.17 18.28 -3.87
N GLU A 86 -4.00 18.18 -4.52
CA GLU A 86 -3.31 19.36 -5.07
C GLU A 86 -4.11 20.02 -6.21
N TRP A 87 -4.64 19.22 -7.15
CA TRP A 87 -5.15 19.76 -8.42
C TRP A 87 -6.67 19.84 -8.48
N GLN A 88 -7.37 19.07 -7.64
CA GLN A 88 -8.83 18.96 -7.66
C GLN A 88 -9.44 19.30 -6.29
N ASN A 89 -8.61 19.63 -5.29
CA ASN A 89 -9.01 19.89 -3.90
C ASN A 89 -9.83 18.74 -3.28
N GLU A 90 -9.67 17.51 -3.81
CA GLU A 90 -10.37 16.33 -3.31
C GLU A 90 -9.68 15.82 -2.06
N GLN A 91 -10.42 15.74 -0.95
CA GLN A 91 -9.85 15.32 0.33
C GLN A 91 -9.48 13.83 0.30
N PRO A 92 -8.27 13.46 0.77
CA PRO A 92 -7.82 12.09 0.77
C PRO A 92 -8.54 11.28 1.86
N ASP A 93 -9.05 10.10 1.50
CA ASP A 93 -9.74 9.18 2.41
C ASP A 93 -9.07 7.81 2.41
N CYS A 94 -8.57 7.41 3.59
CA CYS A 94 -7.92 6.12 3.82
C CYS A 94 -8.84 4.94 3.50
N VAL A 95 -10.13 5.01 3.83
CA VAL A 95 -11.09 3.93 3.60
C VAL A 95 -11.27 3.72 2.10
N ARG A 96 -11.49 4.79 1.35
CA ARG A 96 -11.63 4.74 -0.11
C ARG A 96 -10.35 4.25 -0.81
N ILE A 97 -9.18 4.71 -0.37
CA ILE A 97 -7.89 4.21 -0.85
C ILE A 97 -7.80 2.70 -0.62
N MET A 98 -8.10 2.23 0.58
CA MET A 98 -8.01 0.81 0.93
C MET A 98 -9.02 -0.04 0.15
N GLN A 99 -10.25 0.42 -0.06
CA GLN A 99 -11.22 -0.25 -0.92
C GLN A 99 -10.69 -0.40 -2.35
N ALA A 100 -10.13 0.67 -2.92
CA ALA A 100 -9.56 0.64 -4.26
C ALA A 100 -8.36 -0.31 -4.36
N VAL A 101 -7.45 -0.30 -3.37
CA VAL A 101 -6.30 -1.21 -3.31
C VAL A 101 -6.77 -2.65 -3.22
N ARG A 102 -7.69 -2.97 -2.31
CA ARG A 102 -8.26 -4.32 -2.15
C ARG A 102 -8.86 -4.82 -3.45
N TRP A 103 -9.74 -4.04 -4.05
CA TRP A 103 -10.41 -4.38 -5.31
C TRP A 103 -9.40 -4.62 -6.43
N ARG A 104 -8.48 -3.67 -6.67
CA ARG A 104 -7.48 -3.75 -7.74
C ARG A 104 -6.55 -4.94 -7.56
N THR A 105 -6.09 -5.20 -6.33
CA THR A 105 -5.24 -6.37 -6.05
C THR A 105 -6.02 -7.67 -6.26
N LYS A 106 -7.22 -7.80 -5.70
CA LYS A 106 -8.05 -9.02 -5.83
C LYS A 106 -8.38 -9.31 -7.28
N ALA A 107 -8.85 -8.31 -8.02
CA ALA A 107 -9.20 -8.45 -9.44
C ALA A 107 -7.99 -8.91 -10.26
N ARG A 108 -6.84 -8.22 -10.13
CA ARG A 108 -5.63 -8.55 -10.92
C ARG A 108 -5.03 -9.90 -10.54
N VAL A 109 -4.89 -10.21 -9.25
CA VAL A 109 -4.33 -11.51 -8.83
C VAL A 109 -5.23 -12.66 -9.23
N THR A 110 -6.56 -12.48 -9.19
CA THR A 110 -7.51 -13.50 -9.65
C THR A 110 -7.43 -13.69 -11.17
N MET A 111 -7.34 -12.60 -11.94
CA MET A 111 -7.19 -12.66 -13.40
C MET A 111 -5.93 -13.42 -13.84
N PHE A 112 -4.85 -13.29 -13.07
CA PHE A 112 -3.57 -13.94 -13.33
C PHE A 112 -3.24 -15.06 -12.32
N LEU A 113 -4.27 -15.76 -11.83
CA LEU A 113 -4.07 -16.80 -10.82
C LEU A 113 -3.26 -17.97 -11.39
N PRO A 114 -2.15 -18.39 -10.76
CA PRO A 114 -1.36 -19.52 -11.25
C PRO A 114 -2.19 -20.80 -11.29
N LYS A 115 -2.10 -21.56 -12.40
CA LYS A 115 -2.77 -22.86 -12.56
C LYS A 115 -2.34 -23.87 -11.47
N LYS A 116 -1.05 -23.87 -11.14
CA LYS A 116 -0.45 -24.70 -10.07
C LYS A 116 -0.23 -23.83 -8.83
N LEU A 117 -1.28 -23.68 -8.02
CA LEU A 117 -1.23 -23.01 -6.72
C LEU A 117 -1.58 -24.00 -5.61
N SER A 118 -0.81 -23.99 -4.51
CA SER A 118 -1.09 -24.84 -3.35
C SER A 118 -2.45 -24.50 -2.72
N CYS A 119 -3.13 -25.50 -2.13
CA CYS A 119 -4.40 -25.26 -1.43
C CYS A 119 -4.24 -24.20 -0.34
N LYS A 120 -3.17 -24.30 0.47
CA LYS A 120 -2.84 -23.33 1.52
C LYS A 120 -2.66 -21.90 1.02
N ASP A 121 -2.12 -21.70 -0.18
CA ASP A 121 -1.97 -20.34 -0.76
C ASP A 121 -3.28 -19.84 -1.36
N ARG A 122 -4.07 -20.75 -1.94
CA ARG A 122 -5.40 -20.46 -2.49
C ARG A 122 -6.36 -20.02 -1.38
N ASP A 123 -6.46 -20.81 -0.32
CA ASP A 123 -7.34 -20.54 0.82
C ASP A 123 -6.94 -19.24 1.53
N TRP A 124 -5.63 -19.05 1.72
CA TRP A 124 -5.10 -17.79 2.25
C TRP A 124 -5.50 -16.59 1.38
N PHE A 125 -5.37 -16.69 0.05
CA PHE A 125 -5.71 -15.58 -0.82
C PHE A 125 -7.21 -15.30 -0.86
N TYR A 126 -8.06 -16.32 -0.87
CA TYR A 126 -9.51 -16.12 -0.84
C TYR A 126 -10.02 -15.63 0.51
N GLY A 127 -9.32 -15.93 1.61
CA GLY A 127 -9.63 -15.42 2.94
C GLY A 127 -9.24 -13.95 3.19
N LEU A 128 -8.48 -13.32 2.29
CA LEU A 128 -8.26 -11.86 2.29
C LEU A 128 -9.53 -11.11 1.89
#